data_AF-A0A1D3RWS6-F1
#
_entry.id   AF-A0A1D3RWS6-F1
#
_cell.length_a   1.000
_cell.length_b   1.000
_cell.length_c   1.000
_cell.angle_alpha   90.00
_cell.angle_beta   90.00
_cell.angle_gamma   90.00
#
_symmetry.space_group_name_H-M   'P 1'
#
loop_
_entity.id
_entity.type
_entity.pdbx_description
1 polymer ?
#
loop_
_entity_poly.entity_id
_entity_poly.type
_entity_poly.pdbx_seq_one_letter_code
_entity_poly.pdbx_strand_id
1 'polypeptide(L)'
;ITDFDISIDNSSRHLKKYFSSNRIEAIQAGTTFFIAYIKKKFKDVISRCMYKYDFESNCPDDLKGFANNLKASIYDRFEYEFTHGLIKYESEPKDVKVKKSAKKIFKALVPNSDMKMKGHFIKVIWDNENKCLTHNVSFYFNININKNNANATYDFEFPKSEIVEPVVKTLRKRNFVAIDLLMVPEF
;
A
#
# COMPACT_ATOMS: atom_id res chain seq x y z
N ILE A 1 3.12 -4.34 4.52
CA ILE A 1 3.38 -4.15 3.07
C ILE A 1 4.81 -3.69 2.96
N THR A 2 5.65 -4.44 2.28
CA THR A 2 7.08 -4.16 2.16
C THR A 2 7.44 -3.54 0.82
N ASP A 3 6.65 -3.82 -0.21
CA ASP A 3 6.90 -3.35 -1.56
C ASP A 3 5.59 -3.23 -2.35
N PHE A 4 5.53 -2.27 -3.26
CA PHE A 4 4.43 -2.12 -4.21
C PHE A 4 4.95 -1.60 -5.55
N ASP A 5 4.43 -2.17 -6.63
CA ASP A 5 4.72 -1.79 -8.00
C ASP A 5 3.41 -1.50 -8.73
N ILE A 6 3.45 -0.51 -9.63
CA ILE A 6 2.31 -0.11 -10.43
C ILE A 6 2.76 -0.06 -11.89
N SER A 7 2.27 -1.01 -12.68
CA SER A 7 2.42 -0.98 -14.12
C SER A 7 1.20 -0.31 -14.76
N ILE A 8 1.43 0.46 -15.81
CA ILE A 8 0.38 1.18 -16.55
C ILE A 8 0.36 0.68 -17.98
N ASP A 9 -0.78 0.16 -18.42
CA ASP A 9 -1.01 -0.16 -19.82
C ASP A 9 -1.18 1.13 -20.63
N ASN A 10 -0.12 1.51 -21.34
CA ASN A 10 -0.07 2.69 -22.20
C ASN A 10 -0.45 2.40 -23.66
N SER A 11 -0.80 1.15 -23.99
CA SER A 11 -1.31 0.79 -25.31
C SER A 11 -2.71 1.37 -25.57
N SER A 12 -3.45 1.65 -24.49
CA SER A 12 -4.75 2.30 -24.51
C SER A 12 -4.70 3.63 -25.26
N ARG A 13 -5.49 3.74 -26.35
CA ARG A 13 -5.59 4.94 -27.19
C ARG A 13 -5.95 6.19 -26.37
N HIS A 14 -6.73 6.02 -25.31
CA HIS A 14 -7.12 7.11 -24.41
C HIS A 14 -5.95 7.65 -23.61
N LEU A 15 -5.08 6.77 -23.13
CA LEU A 15 -3.93 7.15 -22.32
C LEU A 15 -2.77 7.68 -23.18
N LYS A 16 -2.53 7.04 -24.34
CA LYS A 16 -1.50 7.42 -25.31
C LYS A 16 -1.60 8.88 -25.76
N LYS A 17 -2.83 9.39 -25.94
CA LYS A 17 -3.08 10.79 -26.32
C LYS A 17 -2.55 11.81 -25.30
N TYR A 18 -2.51 11.45 -24.01
CA TYR A 18 -2.01 12.36 -22.98
C TYR A 18 -0.49 12.40 -22.97
N PHE A 19 0.17 11.24 -23.09
CA PHE A 19 1.63 11.16 -23.13
C PHE A 19 2.26 11.71 -24.41
N SER A 20 1.52 11.73 -25.52
CA SER A 20 1.97 12.34 -26.77
C SER A 20 1.82 13.86 -26.81
N SER A 21 1.39 14.50 -25.71
CA SER A 21 1.15 15.95 -25.66
C SER A 21 2.16 16.63 -24.73
N ASN A 22 2.62 17.85 -25.07
CA ASN A 22 3.52 18.69 -24.24
C ASN A 22 2.84 19.21 -22.94
N ARG A 23 2.09 18.37 -22.24
CA ARG A 23 1.28 18.70 -21.06
C ARG A 23 1.88 18.12 -19.79
N ILE A 24 3.19 18.31 -19.63
CA ILE A 24 3.99 17.71 -18.55
C ILE A 24 3.39 18.02 -17.17
N GLU A 25 3.02 19.28 -16.92
CA GLU A 25 2.41 19.68 -15.64
C GLU A 25 1.09 18.95 -15.35
N ALA A 26 0.24 18.78 -16.36
CA ALA A 26 -1.02 18.06 -16.19
C ALA A 26 -0.80 16.57 -15.97
N ILE A 27 0.23 15.99 -16.59
CA ILE A 27 0.65 14.59 -16.36
C ILE A 27 1.14 14.44 -14.93
N GLN A 28 2.05 15.30 -14.48
CA GLN A 28 2.57 15.28 -13.10
C GLN A 28 1.44 15.44 -12.07
N ALA A 29 0.54 16.40 -12.26
CA ALA A 29 -0.61 16.60 -11.39
C ALA A 29 -1.58 15.41 -11.42
N GLY A 30 -1.87 14.85 -12.59
CA GLY A 30 -2.73 13.68 -12.74
C GLY A 30 -2.15 12.43 -12.07
N THR A 31 -0.84 12.21 -12.20
CA THR A 31 -0.12 11.13 -11.50
C THR A 31 -0.10 11.38 -9.99
N THR A 32 0.05 12.62 -9.54
CA THR A 32 -0.03 12.96 -8.11
C THR A 32 -1.40 12.60 -7.54
N PHE A 33 -2.48 12.95 -8.26
CA PHE A 33 -3.84 12.55 -7.88
C PHE A 33 -4.01 11.03 -7.82
N PHE A 34 -3.45 10.33 -8.79
CA PHE A 34 -3.48 8.87 -8.87
C PHE A 34 -2.80 8.21 -7.66
N ILE A 35 -1.57 8.60 -7.33
CA ILE A 35 -0.83 8.06 -6.19
C ILE A 35 -1.52 8.39 -4.86
N ALA A 36 -2.02 9.62 -4.70
CA ALA A 36 -2.76 10.02 -3.50
C ALA A 36 -4.03 9.19 -3.32
N TYR A 37 -4.79 8.96 -4.39
CA TYR A 37 -5.99 8.13 -4.39
C TYR A 37 -5.67 6.70 -3.94
N ILE A 38 -4.66 6.08 -4.55
CA ILE A 38 -4.24 4.71 -4.22
C ILE A 38 -3.85 4.60 -2.75
N LYS A 39 -2.97 5.48 -2.27
CA LYS A 39 -2.53 5.48 -0.86
C LYS A 39 -3.71 5.57 0.10
N LYS A 40 -4.68 6.45 -0.20
CA LYS A 40 -5.89 6.58 0.60
C LYS A 40 -6.71 5.29 0.60
N LYS A 41 -6.92 4.68 -0.57
CA LYS A 41 -7.69 3.42 -0.69
C LYS A 41 -7.04 2.26 0.04
N PHE A 42 -5.72 2.13 -0.04
CA PHE A 42 -4.98 1.15 0.75
C PHE A 42 -5.18 1.36 2.24
N LYS A 43 -4.98 2.60 2.73
CA LYS A 43 -5.18 2.95 4.14
C LYS A 43 -6.60 2.60 4.61
N ASP A 44 -7.61 2.96 3.81
CA ASP A 44 -9.01 2.69 4.12
C ASP A 44 -9.31 1.19 4.22
N VAL A 45 -8.82 0.38 3.28
CA VAL A 45 -9.04 -1.08 3.27
C VAL A 45 -8.34 -1.73 4.46
N ILE A 46 -7.08 -1.38 4.74
CA ILE A 46 -6.35 -1.91 5.89
C ILE A 46 -7.09 -1.55 7.18
N SER A 47 -7.48 -0.29 7.35
CA SER A 47 -8.12 0.16 8.59
C SER A 47 -9.50 -0.46 8.83
N ARG A 48 -10.26 -0.76 7.76
CA ARG A 48 -11.66 -1.21 7.87
C ARG A 48 -11.88 -2.69 7.66
N CYS A 49 -10.94 -3.40 7.06
CA CYS A 49 -11.13 -4.79 6.68
C CYS A 49 -10.12 -5.73 7.33
N MET A 50 -8.95 -5.26 7.79
CA MET A 50 -7.88 -6.15 8.25
C MET A 50 -8.31 -7.04 9.43
N TYR A 51 -9.13 -6.51 10.35
CA TYR A 51 -9.62 -7.26 11.51
C TYR A 51 -10.57 -8.43 11.16
N LYS A 52 -11.06 -8.49 9.92
CA LYS A 52 -12.00 -9.53 9.47
C LYS A 52 -11.32 -10.79 8.94
N TYR A 53 -10.01 -10.74 8.76
CA TYR A 53 -9.25 -11.81 8.13
C TYR A 53 -8.46 -12.58 9.18
N ASP A 54 -8.62 -13.89 9.16
CA ASP A 54 -7.81 -14.87 9.87
C ASP A 54 -6.78 -15.48 8.89
N PHE A 55 -5.66 -14.77 8.74
CA PHE A 55 -4.53 -15.24 7.94
C PHE A 55 -3.78 -16.41 8.60
N GLU A 56 -4.17 -16.86 9.80
CA GLU A 56 -3.60 -18.02 10.46
C GLU A 56 -4.35 -19.29 10.08
N SER A 57 -5.67 -19.32 10.31
CA SER A 57 -6.47 -20.53 10.11
C SER A 57 -7.06 -20.64 8.71
N ASN A 58 -7.34 -19.50 8.05
CA ASN A 58 -8.06 -19.45 6.78
C ASN A 58 -7.31 -18.65 5.69
N CYS A 59 -5.98 -18.71 5.75
CA CYS A 59 -5.07 -17.93 4.93
C CYS A 59 -5.43 -17.82 3.43
N PRO A 60 -5.69 -18.91 2.68
CA PRO A 60 -5.89 -18.82 1.23
C PRO A 60 -7.13 -18.00 0.87
N ASP A 61 -8.24 -18.26 1.56
CA ASP A 61 -9.52 -17.63 1.29
C ASP A 61 -9.55 -16.18 1.79
N ASP A 62 -8.93 -15.92 2.94
CA ASP A 62 -8.90 -14.57 3.50
C ASP A 62 -7.93 -13.65 2.75
N LEU A 63 -6.80 -14.17 2.25
CA LEU A 63 -5.94 -13.41 1.36
C LEU A 63 -6.64 -13.08 0.04
N LYS A 64 -7.36 -14.04 -0.53
CA LYS A 64 -8.19 -13.81 -1.72
C LYS A 64 -9.30 -12.80 -1.45
N GLY A 65 -9.94 -12.87 -0.28
CA GLY A 65 -10.94 -11.91 0.17
C GLY A 65 -10.37 -10.50 0.34
N PHE A 66 -9.16 -10.38 0.89
CA PHE A 66 -8.44 -9.12 1.02
C PHE A 66 -8.08 -8.52 -0.34
N ALA A 67 -7.54 -9.32 -1.27
CA ALA A 67 -7.24 -8.88 -2.62
C ALA A 67 -8.49 -8.37 -3.37
N ASN A 68 -9.62 -9.08 -3.25
CA ASN A 68 -10.89 -8.66 -3.84
C ASN A 68 -11.42 -7.37 -3.23
N ASN A 69 -11.34 -7.20 -1.91
CA ASN A 69 -11.77 -5.96 -1.26
C ASN A 69 -10.90 -4.77 -1.67
N LEU A 70 -9.59 -4.99 -1.86
CA LEU A 70 -8.69 -3.98 -2.37
C LEU A 70 -9.04 -3.58 -3.81
N LYS A 71 -9.26 -4.55 -4.70
CA LYS A 71 -9.76 -4.30 -6.07
C LYS A 71 -11.06 -3.52 -6.05
N ALA A 72 -12.03 -3.94 -5.25
CA ALA A 72 -13.34 -3.30 -5.19
C ALA A 72 -13.24 -1.84 -4.71
N SER A 73 -12.36 -1.58 -3.73
CA SER A 73 -12.12 -0.24 -3.20
C SER A 73 -11.46 0.70 -4.21
N ILE A 74 -10.53 0.19 -5.02
CA ILE A 74 -9.72 0.97 -5.97
C ILE A 74 -10.39 1.10 -7.34
N TYR A 75 -10.90 0.00 -7.90
CA TYR A 75 -11.37 -0.04 -9.29
C TYR A 75 -12.89 0.00 -9.39
N ASP A 76 -13.60 -0.85 -8.65
CA ASP A 76 -15.06 -1.01 -8.84
C ASP A 76 -15.82 0.23 -8.38
N ARG A 77 -15.34 0.90 -7.31
CA ARG A 77 -15.92 2.16 -6.82
C ARG A 77 -15.44 3.42 -7.54
N PHE A 78 -14.39 3.31 -8.36
CA PHE A 78 -13.72 4.49 -8.91
C PHE A 78 -14.64 5.39 -9.73
N GLU A 79 -15.36 4.83 -10.71
CA GLU A 79 -16.18 5.63 -11.62
C GLU A 79 -17.28 6.38 -10.86
N TYR A 80 -17.91 5.72 -9.88
CA TYR A 80 -18.91 6.34 -9.02
C TYR A 80 -18.31 7.50 -8.22
N GLU A 81 -17.19 7.27 -7.53
CA GLU A 81 -16.55 8.29 -6.70
C GLU A 81 -16.01 9.47 -7.50
N PHE A 82 -15.47 9.19 -8.70
CA PHE A 82 -14.95 10.20 -9.60
C PHE A 82 -16.08 11.07 -10.17
N THR A 83 -17.17 10.46 -10.65
CA THR A 83 -18.30 11.19 -11.26
C THR A 83 -19.08 12.02 -10.24
N HIS A 84 -19.20 11.55 -9.00
CA HIS A 84 -19.88 12.26 -7.91
C HIS A 84 -18.95 13.21 -7.13
N GLY A 85 -17.70 13.38 -7.54
CA GLY A 85 -16.76 14.30 -6.89
C GLY A 85 -16.38 13.92 -5.45
N LEU A 86 -16.47 12.63 -5.09
CA LEU A 86 -16.15 12.12 -3.76
C LEU A 86 -14.64 11.99 -3.51
N ILE A 87 -13.84 12.07 -4.58
CA ILE A 87 -12.38 12.05 -4.52
C ILE A 87 -11.87 13.45 -4.18
N LYS A 88 -11.31 13.60 -2.98
CA LYS A 88 -10.64 14.81 -2.52
C LYS A 88 -9.16 14.78 -2.91
N TYR A 89 -8.65 15.91 -3.37
CA TYR A 89 -7.25 16.10 -3.76
C TYR A 89 -6.65 17.17 -2.83
N GLU A 90 -5.56 16.83 -2.13
CA GLU A 90 -4.93 17.76 -1.16
C GLU A 90 -4.20 18.92 -1.85
N SER A 91 -3.67 18.70 -3.05
CA SER A 91 -2.88 19.69 -3.78
C SER A 91 -3.34 19.81 -5.24
N GLU A 92 -4.44 20.54 -5.47
CA GLU A 92 -4.90 20.84 -6.84
C GLU A 92 -4.13 22.00 -7.47
N PRO A 93 -3.81 21.94 -8.77
CA PRO A 93 -3.27 23.08 -9.50
C PRO A 93 -4.19 24.29 -9.44
N LYS A 94 -3.61 25.49 -9.26
CA LYS A 94 -4.34 26.77 -9.32
C LYS A 94 -4.90 27.05 -10.72
N ASP A 95 -4.15 26.67 -11.76
CA ASP A 95 -4.60 26.82 -13.14
C ASP A 95 -5.74 25.83 -13.45
N VAL A 96 -6.87 26.38 -13.87
CA VAL A 96 -8.10 25.63 -14.16
C VAL A 96 -7.95 24.66 -15.35
N LYS A 97 -7.19 25.04 -16.38
CA LYS A 97 -6.93 24.18 -17.56
C LYS A 97 -6.02 23.01 -17.19
N VAL A 98 -4.98 23.25 -16.38
CA VAL A 98 -4.10 22.20 -15.86
C VAL A 98 -4.90 21.25 -14.98
N LYS A 99 -5.67 21.78 -14.02
CA LYS A 99 -6.55 20.98 -13.15
C LYS A 99 -7.53 20.10 -13.92
N LYS A 100 -8.23 20.66 -14.92
CA LYS A 100 -9.16 19.88 -15.77
C LYS A 100 -8.46 18.80 -16.57
N SER A 101 -7.25 19.06 -17.06
CA SER A 101 -6.43 18.09 -17.79
C SER A 101 -5.90 17.00 -16.87
N ALA A 102 -5.42 17.36 -15.68
CA ALA A 102 -4.95 16.43 -14.66
C ALA A 102 -6.04 15.44 -14.23
N LYS A 103 -7.28 15.91 -14.00
CA LYS A 103 -8.42 15.02 -13.70
C LYS A 103 -8.73 14.03 -14.81
N LYS A 104 -8.58 14.44 -16.08
CA LYS A 104 -8.76 13.53 -17.22
C LYS A 104 -7.65 12.48 -17.30
N ILE A 105 -6.42 12.86 -17.02
CA ILE A 105 -5.27 11.94 -16.96
C ILE A 105 -5.47 10.95 -15.82
N PHE A 106 -5.82 11.43 -14.63
CA PHE A 106 -6.17 10.59 -13.49
C PHE A 106 -7.29 9.58 -13.82
N LYS A 107 -8.37 10.04 -14.45
CA LYS A 107 -9.46 9.16 -14.92
C LYS A 107 -8.97 8.08 -15.88
N ALA A 108 -7.96 8.38 -16.70
CA ALA A 108 -7.37 7.40 -17.60
C ALA A 108 -6.39 6.46 -16.89
N LEU A 109 -5.65 6.91 -15.88
CA LEU A 109 -4.64 6.10 -15.20
C LEU A 109 -5.28 4.94 -14.43
N VAL A 110 -6.30 5.19 -13.60
CA VAL A 110 -6.89 4.17 -12.72
C VAL A 110 -7.34 2.91 -13.46
N PRO A 111 -8.21 2.97 -14.49
CA PRO A 111 -8.66 1.74 -15.15
C PRO A 111 -7.59 1.05 -16.02
N ASN A 112 -6.46 1.71 -16.30
CA ASN A 112 -5.36 1.15 -17.10
C ASN A 112 -4.14 0.79 -16.23
N SER A 113 -4.30 0.74 -14.90
CA SER A 113 -3.24 0.30 -14.00
C SER A 113 -3.41 -1.17 -13.62
N ASP A 114 -2.28 -1.85 -13.51
CA ASP A 114 -2.12 -3.12 -12.79
C ASP A 114 -1.22 -2.84 -11.57
N MET A 115 -1.62 -3.33 -10.40
CA MET A 115 -0.87 -3.12 -9.16
C MET A 115 -0.43 -4.45 -8.61
N LYS A 116 0.88 -4.56 -8.34
CA LYS A 116 1.49 -5.69 -7.65
C LYS A 116 1.92 -5.23 -6.28
N MET A 117 1.53 -5.97 -5.24
CA MET A 117 1.89 -5.66 -3.87
C MET A 117 2.53 -6.87 -3.22
N LYS A 118 3.63 -6.64 -2.50
CA LYS A 118 4.25 -7.63 -1.64
C LYS A 118 4.12 -7.22 -0.19
N GLY A 119 3.85 -8.19 0.66
CA GLY A 119 3.80 -7.95 2.08
C GLY A 119 4.09 -9.20 2.86
N HIS A 120 4.23 -9.02 4.17
CA HIS A 120 4.26 -10.12 5.09
C HIS A 120 3.52 -9.76 6.38
N PHE A 121 3.02 -10.78 7.07
CA PHE A 121 2.56 -10.69 8.45
C PHE A 121 3.58 -11.40 9.35
N ILE A 122 4.01 -10.71 10.40
CA ILE A 122 4.88 -11.28 11.43
C ILE A 122 3.98 -11.82 12.53
N LYS A 123 4.02 -13.13 12.74
CA LYS A 123 3.36 -13.74 13.90
C LYS A 123 4.18 -13.41 15.15
N VAL A 124 3.53 -12.79 16.13
CA VAL A 124 4.10 -12.54 17.44
C VAL A 124 3.39 -13.46 18.43
N ILE A 125 4.08 -14.51 18.90
CA ILE A 125 3.59 -15.32 20.01
C ILE A 125 4.17 -14.73 21.30
N TRP A 126 3.29 -14.31 22.19
CA TRP A 126 3.64 -13.95 23.56
C TRP A 126 3.65 -15.23 24.39
N ASP A 127 4.84 -15.72 24.72
CA ASP A 127 5.01 -16.75 25.73
C ASP A 127 4.99 -16.08 27.12
N ASN A 128 4.18 -16.61 28.04
CA ASN A 128 4.07 -16.10 29.41
C ASN A 128 5.31 -16.43 30.25
N GLU A 129 6.10 -17.45 29.86
CA GLU A 129 7.30 -17.87 30.60
C GLU A 129 8.55 -17.09 30.18
N ASN A 130 8.68 -16.80 28.88
CA ASN A 130 9.71 -15.93 28.34
C ASN A 130 9.03 -14.77 27.62
N LYS A 131 9.13 -13.55 28.18
CA LYS A 131 8.61 -12.29 27.60
C LYS A 131 9.34 -11.89 26.30
N CYS A 132 9.53 -12.81 25.37
CA CYS A 132 10.26 -12.64 24.14
C CYS A 132 9.38 -13.02 22.94
N LEU A 133 9.42 -12.18 21.91
CA LEU A 133 8.75 -12.40 20.64
C LEU A 133 9.38 -13.61 19.95
N THR A 134 8.72 -14.77 19.92
CA THR A 134 9.24 -15.93 19.18
C THR A 134 8.92 -15.77 17.69
N HIS A 135 9.97 -15.61 16.87
CA HIS A 135 9.88 -15.36 15.42
C HIS A 135 9.73 -16.67 14.64
N ASN A 136 8.64 -17.41 14.88
CA ASN A 136 8.62 -18.81 14.45
C ASN A 136 8.22 -19.00 12.98
N VAL A 137 7.35 -18.17 12.39
CA VAL A 137 7.04 -18.20 10.94
C VAL A 137 6.56 -16.82 10.49
N SER A 138 7.03 -16.35 9.34
CA SER A 138 6.50 -15.17 8.66
C SER A 138 5.67 -15.58 7.46
N PHE A 139 4.50 -14.99 7.34
CA PHE A 139 3.60 -15.20 6.22
C PHE A 139 3.90 -14.17 5.15
N TYR A 140 4.38 -14.57 3.98
CA TYR A 140 4.66 -13.68 2.86
C TYR A 140 3.57 -13.83 1.81
N PHE A 141 3.16 -12.71 1.22
CA PHE A 141 2.13 -12.71 0.19
C PHE A 141 2.44 -11.75 -0.94
N ASN A 142 1.95 -12.13 -2.12
CA ASN A 142 1.91 -11.30 -3.31
C ASN A 142 0.46 -11.13 -3.75
N ILE A 143 0.06 -9.90 -4.04
CA ILE A 143 -1.27 -9.56 -4.56
C ILE A 143 -1.09 -8.86 -5.90
N ASN A 144 -1.86 -9.28 -6.90
CA ASN A 144 -1.96 -8.62 -8.19
C ASN A 144 -3.41 -8.22 -8.43
N ILE A 145 -3.67 -6.92 -8.60
CA ILE A 145 -5.01 -6.39 -8.86
C ILE A 145 -5.03 -5.48 -10.07
N ASN A 146 -6.10 -5.59 -10.84
CA ASN A 146 -6.43 -4.66 -11.90
C ASN A 146 -7.94 -4.51 -12.00
N LYS A 147 -8.39 -3.72 -12.97
CA LYS A 147 -9.82 -3.49 -13.20
C LYS A 147 -10.64 -4.78 -13.33
N ASN A 148 -10.06 -5.82 -13.93
CA ASN A 148 -10.77 -7.03 -14.30
C ASN A 148 -10.61 -8.16 -13.27
N ASN A 149 -9.47 -8.24 -12.61
CA ASN A 149 -9.11 -9.39 -11.78
C ASN A 149 -8.38 -9.00 -10.49
N ALA A 150 -8.49 -9.87 -9.50
CA ALA A 150 -7.69 -9.86 -8.28
C ALA A 150 -7.15 -11.28 -8.06
N ASN A 151 -5.84 -11.40 -7.94
CA ASN A 151 -5.16 -12.65 -7.62
C ASN A 151 -4.24 -12.47 -6.43
N ALA A 152 -4.07 -13.53 -5.65
CA ALA A 152 -3.14 -13.53 -4.54
C ALA A 152 -2.44 -14.88 -4.44
N THR A 153 -1.14 -14.84 -4.13
CA THR A 153 -0.33 -16.01 -3.81
C THR A 153 0.38 -15.77 -2.50
N TYR A 154 0.77 -16.84 -1.83
CA TYR A 154 1.44 -16.75 -0.54
C TYR A 154 2.41 -17.91 -0.33
N ASP A 155 3.38 -17.65 0.53
CA ASP A 155 4.40 -18.61 0.96
C ASP A 155 4.64 -18.41 2.46
N PHE A 156 4.89 -19.51 3.17
CA PHE A 156 5.34 -19.48 4.55
C PHE A 156 6.86 -19.63 4.57
N GLU A 157 7.56 -18.63 5.10
CA GLU A 157 9.00 -18.68 5.23
C GLU A 157 9.40 -18.32 6.68
N PHE A 158 10.47 -18.95 7.17
CA PHE A 158 11.11 -18.45 8.38
C PHE A 158 11.67 -17.05 8.07
N PRO A 159 11.42 -16.05 8.92
CA PRO A 159 12.03 -14.74 8.73
C PRO A 159 13.55 -14.91 8.68
N LYS A 160 14.16 -14.52 7.57
CA LYS A 160 15.62 -14.39 7.52
C LYS A 160 15.98 -13.37 8.58
N SER A 161 16.69 -13.79 9.63
CA SER A 161 17.22 -12.86 10.61
C SER A 161 18.11 -11.87 9.85
N GLU A 162 17.65 -10.64 9.68
CA GLU A 162 18.59 -9.54 9.50
C GLU A 162 19.35 -9.46 10.82
N ILE A 163 20.49 -10.15 10.88
CA ILE A 163 21.49 -9.89 11.90
C ILE A 163 21.96 -8.47 11.60
N VAL A 164 21.25 -7.48 12.13
CA VAL A 164 21.83 -6.17 12.34
C VAL A 164 22.92 -6.44 13.35
N GLU A 165 24.15 -6.60 12.88
CA GLU A 165 25.30 -6.68 13.77
C GLU A 165 25.16 -5.52 14.75
N PRO A 166 25.07 -5.78 16.06
CA PRO A 166 25.11 -4.71 17.01
C PRO A 166 26.45 -4.02 16.77
N VAL A 167 26.41 -2.78 16.28
CA VAL A 167 27.59 -1.93 16.28
C VAL A 167 27.87 -1.69 17.75
N VAL A 168 28.64 -2.59 18.36
CA VAL A 168 29.11 -2.46 19.73
C VAL A 168 30.12 -1.31 19.71
N LYS A 169 29.61 -0.08 19.81
CA LYS A 169 30.41 0.98 20.40
C LYS A 169 30.62 0.55 21.85
N THR A 170 31.83 0.12 22.15
CA THR A 170 32.30 -0.14 23.49
C THR A 170 32.03 1.07 24.38
N LEU A 171 30.92 1.04 25.10
CA LEU A 171 30.64 1.98 26.17
C LEU A 171 31.64 1.69 27.28
N ARG A 172 32.63 2.58 27.42
CA ARG A 172 33.51 2.61 28.59
C ARG A 172 32.64 2.58 29.85
N LYS A 173 32.83 1.54 30.66
CA LYS A 173 32.24 1.36 31.99
C LYS A 173 32.19 2.68 32.75
N ARG A 174 30.99 3.28 32.89
CA ARG A 174 30.61 4.11 34.02
C ARG A 174 29.12 3.88 34.29
N ASN A 175 28.86 3.37 35.50
CA ASN A 175 27.64 3.23 36.28
C ASN A 175 26.31 3.65 35.62
N PHE A 176 25.37 2.70 35.59
CA PHE A 176 23.98 2.89 35.23
C PHE A 176 23.31 3.98 36.08
N VAL A 177 22.69 4.96 35.40
CA VAL A 177 21.48 5.67 35.83
C VAL A 177 20.57 5.74 34.60
N ALA A 178 19.28 5.50 34.82
CA ALA A 178 18.23 5.28 33.84
C ALA A 178 18.15 6.35 32.73
N ILE A 179 17.82 5.91 31.51
CA ILE A 179 17.24 6.77 30.47
C ILE A 179 15.87 6.18 30.14
N ASP A 180 14.83 6.85 30.62
CA ASP A 180 13.49 6.74 30.06
C ASP A 180 13.54 7.16 28.59
N LEU A 181 13.19 6.25 27.68
CA LEU A 181 12.84 6.61 26.31
C LEU A 181 11.33 6.47 26.16
N LEU A 182 10.67 7.57 26.50
CA LEU A 182 9.36 7.95 25.98
C LEU A 182 9.35 7.79 24.45
N MET A 183 8.47 6.95 23.93
CA MET A 183 7.87 7.12 22.61
C MET A 183 6.39 6.75 22.73
N VAL A 184 5.59 7.76 23.04
CA VAL A 184 4.13 7.78 22.86
C VAL A 184 3.86 7.73 21.36
N PRO A 185 2.97 6.86 20.85
CA PRO A 185 2.30 7.14 19.59
C PRO A 185 1.11 8.04 19.89
N GLU A 186 1.24 9.33 19.58
CA GLU A 186 0.07 10.20 19.43
C GLU A 186 -0.78 9.66 18.26
N PHE A 187 -2.05 9.40 18.55
CA PHE A 187 -3.12 9.22 17.57
C PHE A 187 -3.68 10.58 17.15
#